data_AF-A0A346AZF3-F1
#
_entry.id   AF-A0A346AZF3-F1
#
_cell.length_a   1.000
_cell.length_b   1.000
_cell.length_c   1.000
_cell.angle_alpha   90.00
_cell.angle_beta   90.00
_cell.angle_gamma   90.00
#
_symmetry.space_group_name_H-M   'P 1'
#
loop_
_entity.id
_entity.type
_entity.pdbx_description
1 polymer ?
#
loop_
_entity_poly.entity_id
_entity_poly.type
_entity_poly.pdbx_seq_one_letter_code
_entity_poly.pdbx_strand_id
1 'polypeptide(L)' 'MLGLGFPELALILVIGLVVFGPGKLPSVGGALGKSLREFKTAVRDGEETKKPASADAFHETKAGDA' A
#
# COMPACT_ATOMS: atom_id res chain seq x y z
N MET A 1 22.45 21.49 -0.23
CA MET A 1 22.70 20.43 0.77
C MET A 1 21.97 19.19 0.28
N LEU A 2 22.71 18.12 -0.07
CA LEU A 2 22.22 16.85 -0.67
C LEU A 2 21.24 17.02 -1.84
N GLY A 3 21.71 17.64 -2.94
CA GLY A 3 21.04 17.52 -4.23
C GLY A 3 21.34 16.16 -4.85
N LEU A 4 20.77 15.08 -4.28
CA LEU A 4 20.87 13.75 -4.87
C LEU A 4 19.97 13.73 -6.11
N GLY A 5 20.59 13.88 -7.26
CA GLY A 5 19.92 13.73 -8.54
C GLY A 5 19.71 12.26 -8.88
N PHE A 6 19.01 12.06 -9.98
CA PHE A 6 18.88 10.73 -10.59
C PHE A 6 20.23 10.04 -10.86
N PRO A 7 21.30 10.75 -11.32
CA PRO A 7 22.61 10.12 -11.56
C PRO A 7 23.26 9.54 -10.30
N GLU A 8 23.22 10.28 -9.19
CA GLU A 8 23.81 9.84 -7.91
C GLU A 8 23.07 8.62 -7.35
N LEU A 9 21.74 8.62 -7.46
CA LEU A 9 20.91 7.49 -7.05
C LEU A 9 21.21 6.24 -7.90
N ALA A 10 21.37 6.41 -9.22
CA ALA A 10 21.72 5.34 -10.14
C ALA A 10 23.10 4.77 -9.84
N LEU A 11 24.09 5.59 -9.48
CA LEU A 11 25.42 5.12 -9.11
C LEU A 11 25.38 4.23 -7.85
N ILE A 12 24.63 4.64 -6.82
CA ILE A 12 24.44 3.84 -5.60
C ILE A 12 23.73 2.53 -5.95
N LEU A 13 22.72 2.58 -6.81
CA LEU A 13 22.00 1.39 -7.28
C LEU A 13 22.94 0.42 -7.99
N VAL A 14 23.85 0.90 -8.86
CA VAL A 14 24.84 0.07 -9.55
C VAL A 14 25.77 -0.63 -8.56
N ILE A 15 26.26 0.07 -7.53
CA ILE A 15 27.10 -0.54 -6.49
C ILE A 15 26.30 -1.62 -5.73
N GLY A 16 25.06 -1.32 -5.35
CA GLY A 16 24.17 -2.29 -4.71
C GLY A 16 23.89 -3.50 -5.60
N LEU A 17 23.73 -3.29 -6.92
CA LEU A 17 23.55 -4.34 -7.92
C LEU A 17 24.78 -5.24 -8.06
N VAL A 18 26.00 -4.72 -7.90
CA VAL A 18 27.21 -5.55 -7.91
C VAL A 18 27.29 -6.44 -6.67
N VAL A 19 26.89 -5.92 -5.50
CA VAL A 19 26.90 -6.67 -4.23
C VAL A 19 25.78 -7.70 -4.15
N PHE A 20 24.55 -7.29 -4.46
CA PHE A 20 23.36 -8.12 -4.32
C PHE A 20 22.98 -8.88 -5.60
N GLY A 21 23.39 -8.40 -6.77
CA GLY A 21 23.00 -8.92 -8.08
C GLY A 21 21.65 -8.36 -8.59
N PRO A 22 21.50 -8.14 -9.91
CA PRO A 22 20.25 -7.64 -10.50
C PRO A 22 19.06 -8.55 -10.31
N GLY A 23 19.27 -9.86 -10.16
CA GLY A 23 18.18 -10.82 -9.91
C GLY A 23 17.62 -10.78 -8.49
N LYS A 24 18.37 -10.27 -7.50
CA LYS A 24 17.92 -10.24 -6.10
C LYS A 24 17.04 -9.03 -5.79
N LEU A 25 17.24 -7.89 -6.46
CA LEU A 25 16.43 -6.68 -6.23
C LEU A 25 14.93 -6.91 -6.47
N PRO A 26 14.46 -7.55 -7.57
CA PRO A 26 13.04 -7.82 -7.77
C PRO A 26 12.46 -8.78 -6.73
N SER A 27 13.25 -9.77 -6.29
CA SER A 27 12.83 -10.72 -5.25
C SER A 27 12.63 -10.02 -3.90
N VAL A 28 13.59 -9.19 -3.50
CA VAL A 28 13.52 -8.42 -2.25
C VAL A 28 12.41 -7.38 -2.32
N GLY A 29 12.32 -6.63 -3.42
CA GLY A 29 11.26 -5.65 -3.65
C GLY A 29 9.86 -6.28 -3.70
N GLY A 30 9.73 -7.48 -4.28
CA GLY A 30 8.47 -8.22 -4.32
C GLY A 30 8.01 -8.67 -2.92
N ALA A 31 8.93 -9.15 -2.08
CA ALA A 31 8.63 -9.52 -0.69
C ALA A 31 8.24 -8.27 0.14
N LEU A 32 9.04 -7.21 0.07
CA LEU A 32 8.78 -5.94 0.75
C LEU A 32 7.49 -5.26 0.27
N GLY A 33 7.18 -5.37 -1.02
CA GLY A 33 5.97 -4.81 -1.61
C GLY A 33 4.71 -5.52 -1.13
N LYS A 34 4.75 -6.86 -0.98
CA LYS A 34 3.66 -7.62 -0.37
C LYS A 34 3.47 -7.24 1.10
N SER A 35 4.54 -7.20 1.90
CA SER A 35 4.44 -6.81 3.31
C SER A 35 3.95 -5.37 3.48
N LEU A 36 4.40 -4.43 2.64
CA LEU A 36 3.93 -3.05 2.70
C LEU A 36 2.46 -2.93 2.27
N ARG A 37 2.02 -3.74 1.30
CA ARG A 37 0.61 -3.78 0.88
C ARG A 37 -0.30 -4.32 1.98
N GLU A 38 0.10 -5.42 2.61
CA GLU A 38 -0.62 -5.99 3.75
C GLU A 38 -0.64 -5.03 4.94
N PHE A 39 0.49 -4.40 5.26
CA PHE A 39 0.59 -3.35 6.28
C PHE A 39 -0.35 -2.18 5.97
N LYS A 40 -0.34 -1.68 4.72
CA LYS A 40 -1.24 -0.59 4.29
C LYS A 40 -2.72 -0.98 4.44
N THR A 41 -3.09 -2.19 4.08
CA THR A 41 -4.47 -2.68 4.23
C THR A 41 -4.86 -2.77 5.71
N ALA A 42 -4.04 -3.39 6.55
CA ALA A 42 -4.30 -3.51 7.98
C ALA A 42 -4.43 -2.16 8.69
N VAL A 43 -3.59 -1.18 8.31
CA VAL A 43 -3.69 0.19 8.81
C VAL A 43 -4.99 0.85 8.36
N ARG A 44 -5.37 0.72 7.08
CA ARG A 44 -6.62 1.30 6.55
C ARG A 44 -7.86 0.70 7.20
N ASP A 45 -7.91 -0.61 7.39
CA ASP A 45 -9.04 -1.30 8.03
C ASP A 45 -9.13 -0.92 9.52
N GLY A 46 -7.98 -0.73 10.18
CA GLY A 46 -7.90 -0.21 11.55
C GLY A 46 -8.39 1.24 11.67
N GLU A 47 -8.18 2.08 10.65
CA GLU A 47 -8.73 3.43 10.60
C GLU A 47 -10.23 3.44 10.26
N GLU A 48 -10.70 2.52 9.40
CA GLU A 48 -12.12 2.41 9.01
C GLU A 48 -13.00 1.88 10.15
N THR A 49 -12.43 1.13 11.09
CA THR A 49 -13.09 0.69 12.34
C THR A 49 -13.44 1.88 13.27
N LYS A 50 -13.00 3.11 12.96
CA LYS A 50 -13.42 4.34 13.66
C LYS A 50 -14.60 5.06 13.02
N LYS A 51 -15.14 4.59 11.89
CA LYS A 51 -16.36 5.16 11.31
C LYS A 51 -17.58 4.45 11.92
N PRO A 52 -18.44 5.12 12.70
CA PRO A 52 -19.59 4.48 13.28
C PRO A 52 -20.49 3.97 12.16
N ALA A 53 -20.91 2.71 12.28
CA ALA A 53 -21.94 2.08 11.50
C ALA A 53 -23.31 2.72 11.81
N SER A 54 -23.47 4.00 11.49
CA SER A 54 -24.75 4.70 11.49
C SER A 54 -25.09 5.11 10.06
N ALA A 55 -25.50 4.11 9.30
CA ALA A 55 -26.35 4.28 8.12
C ALA A 55 -27.28 3.06 8.00
N ASP A 56 -27.92 2.70 9.11
CA ASP A 56 -29.19 1.98 9.08
C ASP A 56 -30.34 2.99 8.95
N ALA A 57 -31.42 2.51 8.33
CA ALA A 57 -32.73 3.14 8.13
C ALA A 57 -32.87 4.08 6.92
N PHE A 58 -33.08 3.49 5.73
CA PHE A 58 -34.30 3.74 4.94
C PHE A 58 -34.52 2.56 3.97
N HIS A 59 -35.04 1.46 4.54
CA HIS A 59 -35.79 0.46 3.78
C HIS A 59 -37.14 0.32 4.48
N GLU A 60 -37.97 1.36 4.34
CA GLU A 60 -39.36 1.33 4.73
C GLU A 60 -40.15 0.62 3.61
N THR A 61 -40.45 -0.64 3.89
CA THR A 61 -41.72 -1.33 3.70
C THR A 61 -42.76 -0.63 2.80
N LYS A 62 -42.98 -1.24 1.63
CA LYS A 62 -44.30 -1.66 1.12
C LYS A 62 -45.46 -0.65 1.27
N ALA A 63 -45.75 0.08 0.18
CA ALA A 63 -47.07 0.68 -0.05
C ALA A 63 -47.53 0.37 -1.48
N GLY A 64 -47.92 -0.88 -1.68
CA GLY A 64 -48.71 -1.35 -2.81
C GLY A 64 -49.62 -2.43 -2.26
N ASP A 65 -50.85 -2.05 -1.91
CA ASP A 65 -52.08 -2.81 -2.15
C ASP A 65 -53.29 -2.02 -1.62
N ALA A 66 -54.31 -1.91 -2.48
CA ALA A 66 -55.74 -1.68 -2.23
C ALA A 66 -56.20 -0.37 -1.52
#